data_AF-A0A355WMQ9-F1
#
_entry.id   AF-A0A355WMQ9-F1
#
_cell.length_a   1.000
_cell.length_b   1.000
_cell.length_c   1.000
_cell.angle_alpha   90.00
_cell.angle_beta   90.00
_cell.angle_gamma   90.00
#
_symmetry.space_group_name_H-M   'P 1'
#
loop_
_entity.id
_entity.type
_entity.pdbx_description
1 polymer ?
#
loop_
_entity_poly.entity_id
_entity_poly.type
_entity_poly.pdbx_seq_one_letter_code
_entity_poly.pdbx_strand_id
1 'polypeptide(L)' 'MKKDYEDIPGTYVFDADRSREGYHLNQFCISMRLQKNRDVFNAGEAAYLEKFP' A
#
# COMPACT_ATOMS: atom_id res chain seq x y z
N MET A 1 8.23 14.37 -16.95
CA MET A 1 7.86 15.79 -16.80
C MET A 1 8.13 16.16 -15.35
N LYS A 2 8.85 17.25 -15.06
CA LYS A 2 9.09 17.68 -13.68
C LYS A 2 7.75 18.04 -13.06
N LYS A 3 7.44 17.47 -11.89
CA LYS A 3 6.19 17.75 -11.17
C LYS A 3 6.40 18.94 -10.23
N ASP A 4 5.37 19.77 -10.08
CA ASP A 4 5.43 21.05 -9.33
C ASP A 4 5.71 20.87 -7.82
N TYR A 5 5.62 19.65 -7.31
CA TYR A 5 5.79 19.31 -5.89
C TYR A 5 7.11 18.59 -5.57
N GLU A 6 7.99 18.39 -6.55
CA GLU A 6 9.27 17.67 -6.36
C GLU A 6 10.30 18.44 -5.53
N ASP A 7 10.14 19.75 -5.36
CA ASP A 7 11.07 20.62 -4.63
C ASP A 7 10.66 20.86 -3.16
N ILE A 8 9.52 20.30 -2.72
CA ILE A 8 9.07 20.38 -1.33
C ILE A 8 9.90 19.41 -0.48
N PRO A 9 10.77 19.89 0.43
CA PRO A 9 11.67 19.01 1.16
C PRO A 9 10.92 18.03 2.06
N GLY A 10 11.29 16.75 1.97
CA GLY A 10 10.71 15.69 2.81
C GLY A 10 9.24 15.34 2.52
N THR A 11 8.68 15.82 1.41
CA THR A 11 7.29 15.53 1.04
C THR A 11 7.22 14.55 -0.12
N TYR A 12 6.37 13.53 0.02
CA TYR A 12 6.08 12.54 -1.02
C TYR A 12 4.61 12.65 -1.39
N VAL A 13 4.31 13.40 -2.46
CA VAL A 13 2.93 13.55 -2.91
C VAL A 13 2.42 12.22 -3.47
N PHE A 14 1.25 11.80 -2.99
CA PHE A 14 0.57 10.60 -3.47
C PHE A 14 -0.18 10.90 -4.77
N ASP A 15 0.56 10.97 -5.86
CA ASP A 15 0.04 11.19 -7.21
C ASP A 15 -0.39 9.89 -7.90
N ALA A 16 -0.81 9.99 -9.17
CA ALA A 16 -1.25 8.83 -9.95
C ALA A 16 -0.14 7.78 -10.17
N ASP A 17 1.13 8.17 -10.24
CA ASP A 17 2.23 7.24 -10.46
C ASP A 17 2.55 6.49 -9.16
N ARG A 18 2.62 7.21 -8.04
CA ARG A 18 2.77 6.61 -6.69
C ARG A 18 1.59 5.71 -6.33
N SER A 19 0.39 6.09 -6.73
CA SER A 19 -0.82 5.27 -6.54
C SER A 19 -0.76 3.94 -7.28
N ARG A 20 -0.24 3.94 -8.52
CA ARG A 20 -0.03 2.71 -9.30
C ARG A 20 1.11 1.86 -8.73
N GLU A 21 2.24 2.48 -8.38
CA GLU A 21 3.40 1.81 -7.78
C GLU A 21 3.01 1.10 -6.47
N GLY A 22 2.28 1.78 -5.60
CA GLY A 22 1.87 1.25 -4.30
C GLY A 22 0.55 0.47 -4.31
N TYR A 23 -0.03 0.15 -5.47
CA TYR A 23 -1.40 -0.35 -5.55
C TYR A 23 -1.63 -1.60 -4.69
N HIS A 24 -0.79 -2.63 -4.84
CA HIS A 24 -0.94 -3.90 -4.12
C HIS A 24 -0.72 -3.75 -2.61
N LEU A 25 0.29 -2.98 -2.20
CA LEU A 25 0.53 -2.63 -0.80
C LEU A 25 -0.67 -1.91 -0.18
N ASN A 26 -1.23 -0.92 -0.90
CA ASN A 26 -2.39 -0.17 -0.42
C ASN A 26 -3.65 -1.06 -0.34
N GLN A 27 -3.83 -1.99 -1.28
CA GLN A 27 -4.90 -2.99 -1.20
C GLN A 27 -4.73 -3.93 -0.01
N PHE A 28 -3.50 -4.35 0.30
CA PHE A 28 -3.20 -5.08 1.53
C PHE A 28 -3.62 -4.29 2.77
N CYS A 29 -3.19 -3.04 2.90
CA CYS A 29 -3.57 -2.17 4.03
C CYS A 29 -5.10 -2.00 4.13
N ILE A 30 -5.78 -1.83 3.00
CA ILE A 30 -7.24 -1.75 2.92
C ILE A 30 -7.91 -3.03 3.44
N SER A 31 -7.35 -4.20 3.12
CA SER A 31 -7.88 -5.49 3.56
C SER A 31 -7.85 -5.63 5.09
N MET A 32 -6.87 -4.99 5.77
CA MET A 32 -6.70 -5.04 7.23
C MET A 32 -7.78 -4.30 8.01
N ARG A 33 -8.70 -3.58 7.33
CA ARG A 33 -9.86 -2.94 7.98
C ARG A 33 -10.83 -3.96 8.58
N LEU A 34 -10.89 -5.18 8.04
CA LEU A 34 -11.79 -6.25 8.52
C LEU A 34 -11.11 -7.17 9.54
N GLN A 35 -11.75 -7.42 10.69
CA GLN A 35 -11.19 -8.30 11.74
C GLN A 35 -10.84 -9.69 11.21
N LYS A 36 -11.74 -10.32 10.45
CA LYS A 36 -11.50 -11.63 9.83
C LYS A 36 -10.20 -11.69 9.00
N ASN A 37 -9.82 -10.58 8.36
CA ASN A 37 -8.61 -10.53 7.56
C ASN A 37 -7.37 -10.43 8.44
N ARG A 38 -7.45 -9.69 9.56
CA ARG A 38 -6.40 -9.63 10.57
C ARG A 38 -6.19 -10.99 11.23
N ASP A 39 -7.26 -11.73 11.52
CA ASP A 39 -7.16 -13.07 12.11
C ASP A 39 -6.41 -14.04 11.17
N VAL A 40 -6.73 -14.01 9.87
CA VAL A 40 -6.01 -14.84 8.87
C VAL A 40 -4.56 -14.37 8.68
N PHE A 41 -4.30 -13.06 8.67
CA PHE A 41 -2.94 -12.53 8.61
C PHE A 41 -2.10 -12.99 9.82
N ASN A 42 -2.62 -12.84 11.04
CA ASN A 42 -1.93 -13.25 12.27
C ASN A 42 -1.69 -14.77 12.35
N ALA A 43 -2.54 -15.58 11.69
CA ALA A 43 -2.34 -17.02 11.61
C ALA A 43 -1.23 -17.44 10.62
N GLY A 44 -0.83 -16.55 9.70
CA GLY A 44 0.19 -16.83 8.70
C GLY A 44 0.47 -15.63 7.81
N GLU A 45 1.36 -14.75 8.27
CA GLU A 45 1.63 -13.47 7.62
C GLU A 45 2.17 -13.63 6.18
N ALA A 46 3.18 -14.49 5.99
CA ALA A 46 3.78 -14.73 4.68
C ALA A 46 2.76 -15.24 3.65
N ALA A 47 1.99 -16.26 4.01
CA ALA A 47 0.94 -16.82 3.16
C ALA A 47 -0.20 -15.83 2.88
N TYR A 48 -0.45 -14.87 3.79
CA TYR A 48 -1.41 -13.80 3.54
C TYR A 48 -0.86 -12.77 2.55
N LEU A 49 0.42 -12.40 2.69
CA LEU A 49 1.09 -11.43 1.82
C LEU A 49 1.28 -11.97 0.39
N GLU A 50 1.44 -13.28 0.20
CA GLU A 50 1.46 -13.92 -1.13
C GLU A 50 0.20 -13.68 -1.97
N LYS A 51 -0.90 -13.24 -1.36
CA LYS A 51 -2.15 -12.88 -2.07
C LYS A 51 -2.07 -11.53 -2.78
N PHE A 52 -1.04 -10.74 -2.50
CA PHE A 52 -0.79 -9.43 -3.08
C PHE A 52 0.46 -9.52 -3.99
N PRO A 53 0.34 -9.23 -5.30
CA PRO A 53 1.47 -9.24 -6.24
C PRO A 53 2.59 -8.24 -5.91
#